data_AF-A0A067PH03-F1
#
_entry.id   AF-A0A067PH03-F1
#
_cell.length_a   1.000
_cell.length_b   1.000
_cell.length_c   1.000
_cell.angle_alpha   90.00
_cell.angle_beta   90.00
_cell.angle_gamma   90.00
#
_symmetry.space_group_name_H-M   'P 1'
#
loop_
_entity.id
_entity.type
_entity.pdbx_description
1 polymer ?
#
loop_
_entity_poly.entity_id
_entity_poly.type
_entity_poly.pdbx_seq_one_letter_code
_entity_poly.pdbx_strand_id
1 'polypeptide(L)'
;MAFLMESATNASLHNVSMVFYSGNDDDLAAHRGTEVNTTFGGIQGFTRKPSTPWYKDDGTLAGIVHRERNLTYALFIGARHLVPEWQPQAAYVFLREFILGHNTTGLVEGTTVFGGESSLLGQGIIPGTTAIFYGWGTTVSSTSAPSATIASWASFLATATTTSTPSP
;
A
#
# COMPACT_ATOMS: atom_id res chain seq x y z
N MET A 1 -10.13 8.88 16.29
CA MET A 1 -8.89 8.24 16.79
C MET A 1 -8.04 7.92 15.58
N ALA A 2 -6.90 8.61 15.39
CA ALA A 2 -5.99 8.30 14.29
C ALA A 2 -5.12 7.09 14.72
N PHE A 3 -5.28 5.97 14.02
CA PHE A 3 -4.51 4.75 14.27
C PHE A 3 -3.00 5.06 14.17
N LEU A 4 -2.19 4.51 15.09
CA LEU A 4 -0.72 4.69 15.18
C LEU A 4 -0.19 6.11 15.44
N MET A 5 -1.04 7.12 15.64
CA MET A 5 -0.60 8.52 15.78
C MET A 5 0.46 8.76 16.85
N GLU A 6 0.27 8.26 18.08
CA GLU A 6 1.25 8.45 19.16
C GLU A 6 2.58 7.78 18.83
N SER A 7 2.54 6.54 18.34
CA SER A 7 3.74 5.79 17.95
C SER A 7 4.52 6.49 16.84
N ALA A 8 3.83 6.92 15.77
CA ALA A 8 4.44 7.54 14.61
C ALA A 8 4.96 8.96 14.93
N THR A 9 4.25 9.70 15.78
CA THR A 9 4.71 11.00 16.30
C THR A 9 5.98 10.82 17.13
N ASN A 10 5.99 9.86 18.05
CA ASN A 10 7.15 9.60 18.90
C ASN A 10 8.37 9.14 18.09
N ALA A 11 8.17 8.23 17.13
CA ALA A 11 9.24 7.81 16.22
C ALA A 11 9.83 8.98 15.43
N SER A 12 8.97 9.89 14.94
CA SER A 12 9.40 11.10 14.23
C SER A 12 10.23 12.03 15.12
N LEU A 13 9.83 12.24 16.38
CA LEU A 13 10.56 13.06 17.35
C LEU A 13 11.95 12.51 17.69
N HIS A 14 12.10 11.18 17.65
CA HIS A 14 13.34 10.48 17.97
C HIS A 14 14.15 10.06 16.73
N ASN A 15 13.81 10.56 15.54
CA ASN A 15 14.47 10.21 14.28
C ASN A 15 14.55 8.69 14.03
N VAL A 16 13.51 7.96 14.43
CA VAL A 16 13.36 6.53 14.19
C VAL A 16 12.68 6.33 12.84
N SER A 17 13.37 5.68 11.91
CA SER A 17 12.78 5.30 10.63
C SER A 17 11.72 4.22 10.82
N MET A 18 10.60 4.36 10.12
CA MET A 18 9.49 3.40 10.14
C MET A 18 9.33 2.75 8.77
N VAL A 19 9.05 1.46 8.78
CA VAL A 19 8.70 0.71 7.57
C VAL A 19 7.33 0.07 7.80
N PHE A 20 6.36 0.46 6.99
CA PHE A 20 5.06 -0.19 6.91
C PHE A 20 4.95 -0.87 5.56
N TYR A 21 4.52 -2.13 5.57
CA TYR A 21 4.20 -2.80 4.34
C TYR A 21 2.96 -3.67 4.50
N SER A 22 2.24 -3.86 3.40
CA SER A 22 1.00 -4.63 3.39
C SER A 22 0.89 -5.40 2.08
N GLY A 23 0.16 -6.51 2.12
CA GLY A 23 -0.35 -7.15 0.91
C GLY A 23 -1.66 -6.49 0.47
N ASN A 24 -1.89 -6.36 -0.84
CA ASN A 24 -3.15 -5.84 -1.37
C ASN A 24 -4.35 -6.80 -1.15
N ASP A 25 -4.09 -8.09 -0.92
CA ASP A 25 -5.10 -9.12 -0.65
C ASP A 25 -5.33 -9.36 0.85
N ASP A 26 -4.84 -8.49 1.74
CA ASP A 26 -5.08 -8.58 3.18
C ASP A 26 -6.41 -7.92 3.59
N ASP A 27 -7.37 -8.72 4.05
CA ASP A 27 -8.65 -8.26 4.57
C ASP A 27 -8.67 -8.10 6.11
N LEU A 28 -7.73 -8.75 6.82
CA LEU A 28 -7.56 -8.66 8.28
C LEU A 28 -7.01 -7.30 8.69
N ALA A 29 -5.99 -6.83 7.96
CA ALA A 29 -5.33 -5.55 8.19
C ALA A 29 -5.16 -4.78 6.88
N ALA A 30 -6.29 -4.38 6.28
CA ALA A 30 -6.32 -3.73 4.98
C ALA A 30 -5.38 -2.51 4.90
N HIS A 31 -4.56 -2.48 3.84
CA HIS A 31 -3.51 -1.50 3.60
C HIS A 31 -3.99 -0.03 3.65
N ARG A 32 -5.27 0.21 3.34
CA ARG A 32 -5.86 1.55 3.29
C ARG A 32 -5.79 2.28 4.63
N GLY A 33 -5.88 1.56 5.75
CA GLY A 33 -5.75 2.17 7.08
C GLY A 33 -4.40 2.87 7.26
N THR A 34 -3.33 2.23 6.80
CA THR A 34 -1.96 2.77 6.81
C THR A 34 -1.82 3.97 5.88
N GLU A 35 -2.43 3.92 4.69
CA GLU A 35 -2.31 4.97 3.67
C GLU A 35 -2.92 6.32 4.07
N VAL A 36 -4.09 6.33 4.70
CA VAL A 36 -4.90 7.56 4.81
C VAL A 36 -5.07 8.09 6.23
N ASN A 37 -4.85 7.27 7.27
CA ASN A 37 -5.28 7.63 8.63
C ASN A 37 -4.12 7.76 9.64
N THR A 38 -2.87 7.65 9.18
CA THR A 38 -1.67 7.72 10.04
C THR A 38 -1.06 9.12 10.01
N THR A 39 -0.72 9.69 11.17
CA THR A 39 0.06 10.95 11.26
C THR A 39 1.51 10.67 11.60
N PHE A 40 2.43 11.07 10.73
CA PHE A 40 3.88 10.92 10.88
C PHE A 40 4.56 12.19 10.40
N GLY A 41 5.76 12.52 10.87
CA GLY A 41 6.48 13.74 10.45
C GLY A 41 5.63 15.03 10.48
N GLY A 42 4.72 15.15 11.45
CA GLY A 42 3.86 16.31 11.66
C GLY A 42 2.65 16.51 10.73
N ILE A 43 2.43 15.65 9.71
CA ILE A 43 1.30 15.77 8.77
C ILE A 43 0.58 14.42 8.65
N GLN A 44 -0.75 14.45 8.60
CA GLN A 44 -1.58 13.26 8.43
C GLN A 44 -1.51 12.74 6.99
N GLY A 45 -1.34 11.42 6.84
CA GLY A 45 -1.25 10.73 5.57
C GLY A 45 0.00 11.10 4.77
N PHE A 46 0.07 10.62 3.53
CA PHE A 46 1.15 11.00 2.61
C PHE A 46 0.88 12.35 1.93
N THR A 47 1.92 13.14 1.72
CA THR A 47 1.84 14.42 0.99
C THR A 47 1.55 14.24 -0.49
N ARG A 48 1.94 13.09 -1.04
CA ARG A 48 1.62 12.65 -2.40
C ARG A 48 1.07 11.23 -2.33
N LYS A 49 0.11 10.92 -3.18
CA LYS A 49 -0.48 9.58 -3.19
C LYS A 49 0.57 8.52 -3.59
N PRO A 50 0.80 7.49 -2.77
CA PRO A 50 1.68 6.37 -3.12
C PRO A 50 1.31 5.77 -4.48
N SER A 51 2.24 5.81 -5.43
CA SER A 51 2.00 5.32 -6.79
C SER A 51 3.28 4.94 -7.57
N THR A 52 4.46 5.07 -6.95
CA THR A 52 5.73 4.71 -7.60
C THR A 52 5.87 3.20 -7.69
N PRO A 53 5.98 2.63 -8.91
CA PRO A 53 6.15 1.21 -9.07
C PRO A 53 7.54 0.75 -8.61
N TRP A 54 7.62 -0.46 -8.08
CA TRP A 54 8.88 -1.17 -7.87
C TRP A 54 8.75 -2.62 -8.33
N TYR A 55 9.89 -3.25 -8.59
CA TYR A 55 9.97 -4.50 -9.34
C TYR A 55 10.81 -5.52 -8.60
N LYS A 56 10.53 -6.80 -8.85
CA LYS A 56 11.38 -7.92 -8.43
C LYS A 56 12.62 -7.99 -9.31
N ASP A 57 13.56 -8.86 -8.95
CA ASP A 57 14.80 -9.07 -9.72
C ASP A 57 14.55 -9.57 -11.17
N ASP A 58 13.41 -10.22 -11.42
CA ASP A 58 13.00 -10.67 -12.76
C ASP A 58 12.29 -9.58 -13.59
N GLY A 59 12.18 -8.36 -13.06
CA GLY A 59 11.51 -7.23 -13.71
C GLY A 59 9.98 -7.26 -13.61
N THR A 60 9.38 -8.24 -12.92
CA THR A 60 7.93 -8.25 -12.68
C THR A 60 7.53 -7.22 -11.64
N LEU A 61 6.39 -6.54 -11.86
CA LEU A 61 5.86 -5.55 -10.94
C LEU A 61 5.59 -6.21 -9.58
N ALA A 62 6.24 -5.69 -8.54
CA ALA A 62 6.08 -6.16 -7.17
C ALA A 62 5.00 -5.38 -6.42
N GLY A 63 4.83 -4.10 -6.78
CA GLY A 63 3.77 -3.24 -6.27
C GLY A 63 4.17 -1.78 -6.27
N ILE A 64 3.76 -1.04 -5.24
CA ILE A 64 4.12 0.39 -5.08
C ILE A 64 4.96 0.60 -3.83
N VAL A 65 5.84 1.60 -3.88
CA VAL A 65 6.65 2.06 -2.76
C VAL A 65 6.57 3.57 -2.65
N HIS A 66 6.57 4.09 -1.43
CA HIS A 66 6.55 5.52 -1.16
C HIS A 66 7.36 5.81 0.08
N ARG A 67 8.22 6.83 0.03
CA ARG A 67 9.10 7.19 1.12
C ARG A 67 9.07 8.69 1.33
N GLU A 68 8.69 9.12 2.51
CA GLU A 68 8.77 10.53 2.89
C GLU A 68 8.82 10.64 4.42
N ARG A 69 9.49 11.69 4.93
CA ARG A 69 9.50 12.02 6.37
C ARG A 69 9.86 10.82 7.27
N ASN A 70 10.91 10.09 6.88
CA ASN A 70 11.42 8.89 7.57
C ASN A 70 10.45 7.70 7.65
N LEU A 71 9.37 7.71 6.87
CA LEU A 71 8.47 6.57 6.71
C LEU A 71 8.64 5.97 5.31
N THR A 72 8.86 4.66 5.26
CA THR A 72 8.78 3.86 4.04
C THR A 72 7.49 3.06 4.07
N TYR A 73 6.70 3.19 3.01
CA TYR A 73 5.50 2.41 2.77
C TYR A 73 5.64 1.56 1.52
N ALA A 74 5.24 0.30 1.58
CA ALA A 74 5.16 -0.56 0.41
C ALA A 74 3.85 -1.35 0.39
N LEU A 75 3.21 -1.40 -0.77
CA LEU A 75 2.08 -2.28 -1.03
C LEU A 75 2.52 -3.35 -2.01
N PHE A 76 2.37 -4.60 -1.62
CA PHE A 76 2.74 -5.78 -2.40
C PHE A 76 1.53 -6.30 -3.16
N ILE A 77 1.67 -6.46 -4.47
CA ILE A 77 0.63 -7.04 -5.32
C ILE A 77 0.68 -8.57 -5.20
N GLY A 78 -0.49 -9.18 -5.05
CA GLY A 78 -0.66 -10.63 -4.93
C GLY A 78 -0.18 -11.19 -3.59
N ALA A 79 -0.10 -10.35 -2.56
CA ALA A 79 0.27 -10.75 -1.21
C ALA A 79 -0.90 -10.56 -0.25
N ARG A 80 -1.01 -11.45 0.74
CA ARG A 80 -1.98 -11.38 1.85
C ARG A 80 -1.31 -10.86 3.13
N HIS A 81 -1.89 -11.17 4.28
CA HIS A 81 -1.38 -10.77 5.61
C HIS A 81 0.08 -11.14 5.84
N LEU A 82 0.49 -12.36 5.47
CA LEU A 82 1.87 -12.84 5.59
C LEU A 82 2.65 -12.60 4.30
N VAL A 83 3.00 -11.35 3.99
CA VAL A 83 3.62 -10.97 2.70
C VAL A 83 4.76 -11.89 2.24
N PRO A 84 5.76 -12.27 3.09
CA PRO A 84 6.85 -13.14 2.66
C PRO A 84 6.42 -14.58 2.32
N GLU A 85 5.29 -15.06 2.84
CA GLU A 85 4.74 -16.37 2.49
C GLU A 85 4.18 -16.37 1.07
N TRP A 86 3.49 -15.29 0.69
CA TRP A 86 2.77 -15.20 -0.59
C TRP A 86 3.60 -14.61 -1.73
N GLN A 87 4.54 -13.71 -1.41
CA GLN A 87 5.43 -13.07 -2.38
C GLN A 87 6.89 -13.09 -1.87
N PRO A 88 7.51 -14.27 -1.70
CA PRO A 88 8.85 -14.40 -1.10
C PRO A 88 9.93 -13.67 -1.91
N GLN A 89 9.89 -13.72 -3.24
CA GLN A 89 10.86 -13.03 -4.09
C GLN A 89 10.76 -11.52 -3.93
N ALA A 90 9.54 -10.97 -3.92
CA ALA A 90 9.32 -9.55 -3.72
C ALA A 90 9.75 -9.13 -2.30
N ALA A 91 9.39 -9.91 -1.28
CA ALA A 91 9.74 -9.62 0.11
C ALA A 91 11.27 -9.60 0.32
N TYR A 92 11.99 -10.52 -0.33
CA TYR A 92 13.45 -10.55 -0.27
C TYR A 92 14.08 -9.31 -0.93
N VAL A 93 13.60 -8.92 -2.12
CA VAL A 93 14.04 -7.67 -2.77
C VAL A 93 13.73 -6.47 -1.89
N PHE A 94 12.55 -6.40 -1.30
CA PHE A 94 12.18 -5.29 -0.42
C PHE A 94 13.10 -5.17 0.80
N LEU A 95 13.36 -6.28 1.48
CA LEU A 95 14.29 -6.34 2.61
C LEU A 95 15.70 -5.87 2.20
N ARG A 96 16.22 -6.43 1.10
CA ARG A 96 17.58 -6.16 0.60
C ARG A 96 17.75 -4.70 0.17
N GLU A 97 16.80 -4.17 -0.59
CA GLU A 97 16.94 -2.89 -1.30
C GLU A 97 16.46 -1.69 -0.48
N PHE A 98 15.34 -1.84 0.24
CA PHE A 98 14.64 -0.71 0.87
C PHE A 98 14.82 -0.63 2.38
N ILE A 99 14.95 -1.79 3.06
CA ILE A 99 15.14 -1.84 4.51
C ILE A 99 16.63 -1.81 4.87
N LEU A 100 17.42 -2.73 4.30
CA LEU A 100 18.85 -2.84 4.57
C LEU A 100 19.70 -2.06 3.56
N GLY A 101 19.14 -1.80 2.38
CA GLY A 101 19.79 -1.10 1.28
C GLY A 101 19.56 0.40 1.27
N HIS A 102 19.96 1.03 0.15
CA HIS A 102 19.90 2.47 -0.06
C HIS A 102 19.09 2.84 -1.33
N ASN A 103 18.18 1.97 -1.74
CA ASN A 103 17.36 2.21 -2.93
C ASN A 103 16.40 3.39 -2.71
N THR A 104 16.53 4.45 -3.51
CA THR A 104 15.75 5.68 -3.34
C THR A 104 14.42 5.68 -4.07
N THR A 105 14.03 4.61 -4.77
CA THR A 105 12.72 4.52 -5.44
C THR A 105 11.57 4.80 -4.45
N GLY A 106 10.65 5.66 -4.86
CA GLY A 106 9.52 6.14 -4.06
C GLY A 106 9.85 7.30 -3.12
N LEU A 107 11.10 7.74 -3.01
CA LEU A 107 11.47 8.88 -2.17
C LEU A 107 10.90 10.19 -2.71
N VAL A 108 10.30 10.97 -1.82
CA VAL A 108 9.83 12.33 -2.09
C VAL A 108 10.82 13.35 -1.51
N GLU A 109 11.41 14.16 -2.39
CA GLU A 109 12.24 15.30 -2.02
C GLU A 109 11.74 16.56 -2.74
N GLY A 110 11.20 17.50 -1.96
CA GLY A 110 10.55 18.68 -2.52
C GLY A 110 9.39 18.29 -3.44
N THR A 111 9.51 18.62 -4.73
CA THR A 111 8.50 18.32 -5.76
C THR A 111 8.85 17.07 -6.59
N THR A 112 9.96 16.40 -6.29
CA THR A 112 10.46 15.25 -7.06
C THR A 112 10.11 13.94 -6.36
N VAL A 113 9.70 12.93 -7.15
CA VAL A 113 9.51 11.54 -6.71
C VAL A 113 10.47 10.65 -7.47
N PHE A 114 11.41 10.04 -6.76
CA PHE A 114 12.42 9.16 -7.36
C PHE A 114 11.76 7.87 -7.87
N GLY A 115 12.08 7.45 -9.09
CA GLY A 115 11.41 6.32 -9.76
C GLY A 115 10.08 6.67 -10.45
N GLY A 116 9.61 7.92 -10.32
CA GLY A 116 8.41 8.42 -10.98
C GLY A 116 7.10 8.00 -10.30
N GLU A 117 5.98 8.47 -10.85
CA GLU A 117 4.63 8.15 -10.37
C GLU A 117 3.84 7.51 -11.50
N SER A 118 3.08 6.46 -11.21
CA SER A 118 2.20 5.82 -12.17
C SER A 118 0.78 6.36 -12.04
N SER A 119 0.24 6.94 -13.11
CA SER A 119 -1.17 7.38 -13.14
C SER A 119 -2.15 6.21 -13.02
N LEU A 120 -1.76 5.00 -13.44
CA LEU A 120 -2.57 3.79 -13.30
C LEU A 120 -2.63 3.34 -11.83
N LEU A 121 -1.47 3.28 -11.15
CA LEU A 121 -1.40 2.86 -9.75
C LEU A 121 -1.83 3.97 -8.79
N GLY A 122 -1.75 5.22 -9.24
CA GLY A 122 -2.26 6.40 -8.53
C GLY A 122 -3.77 6.58 -8.65
N GLN A 123 -4.49 5.76 -9.40
CA GLN A 123 -5.96 5.77 -9.44
C GLN A 123 -6.54 4.84 -8.37
N GLY A 124 -7.53 5.34 -7.62
CA GLY A 124 -8.28 4.50 -6.67
C GLY A 124 -7.45 3.79 -5.60
N ILE A 125 -7.78 2.53 -5.32
CA ILE A 125 -7.01 1.58 -4.51
C ILE A 125 -6.52 0.47 -5.42
N ILE A 126 -5.38 -0.15 -5.14
CA ILE A 126 -4.99 -1.40 -5.79
C ILE A 126 -5.87 -2.50 -5.17
N PRO A 127 -6.85 -3.06 -5.90
CA PRO A 127 -7.79 -4.00 -5.31
C PRO A 127 -7.09 -5.34 -5.04
N GLY A 128 -7.61 -6.05 -4.05
CA GLY A 128 -7.30 -7.46 -3.86
C GLY A 128 -8.19 -8.38 -4.68
N THR A 129 -8.06 -9.69 -4.45
CA THR A 129 -8.96 -10.72 -5.00
C THR A 129 -10.40 -10.56 -4.50
N THR A 130 -11.36 -11.10 -5.26
CA THR A 130 -12.79 -11.13 -4.89
C THR A 130 -13.18 -12.26 -3.94
N ALA A 131 -12.27 -13.19 -3.67
CA ALA A 131 -12.45 -14.28 -2.73
C ALA A 131 -11.77 -13.98 -1.39
N ILE A 132 -12.49 -14.30 -0.30
CA ILE A 132 -11.95 -14.36 1.06
C ILE A 132 -11.52 -15.81 1.30
N PHE A 133 -10.30 -15.99 1.78
CA PHE A 133 -9.69 -17.30 1.97
C PHE A 133 -9.60 -17.63 3.46
N TYR A 134 -10.00 -18.84 3.83
CA TYR A 134 -9.97 -19.34 5.20
C TYR A 134 -8.94 -20.45 5.35
N GLY A 135 -8.25 -20.49 6.49
CA GLY A 135 -7.26 -21.51 6.82
C GLY A 135 -6.08 -20.94 7.60
N TRP A 136 -5.12 -21.81 7.96
CA TRP A 136 -3.90 -21.45 8.68
C TRP A 136 -2.68 -21.82 7.85
N GLY A 137 -1.90 -20.83 7.38
CA GLY A 137 -0.74 -21.01 6.50
C GLY A 137 -1.04 -21.60 5.11
N THR A 138 -2.31 -21.91 4.83
CA THR A 138 -2.78 -22.46 3.56
C THR A 138 -4.28 -22.22 3.43
N THR A 139 -4.77 -22.15 2.18
CA THR A 139 -6.20 -22.01 1.89
C THR A 139 -6.89 -23.36 2.08
N VAL A 140 -7.80 -23.44 3.06
CA VAL A 140 -8.66 -24.61 3.33
C VAL A 140 -10.00 -24.46 2.62
N SER A 141 -10.56 -23.25 2.61
CA SER A 141 -11.79 -22.93 1.88
C SER A 141 -11.81 -21.46 1.47
N SER A 142 -12.76 -21.08 0.64
CA SER A 142 -12.95 -19.68 0.23
C SER A 142 -14.42 -19.35 0.07
N THR A 143 -14.77 -18.09 0.31
CA THR A 143 -16.08 -17.53 -0.04
C THR A 143 -15.89 -16.32 -0.95
N SER A 144 -16.88 -16.07 -1.81
CA SER A 144 -16.92 -14.88 -2.66
C SER A 144 -18.33 -14.32 -2.66
N ALA A 145 -18.45 -13.00 -2.73
CA ALA A 145 -19.75 -12.38 -2.99
C ALA A 145 -20.31 -12.87 -4.34
N PRO A 146 -21.64 -12.95 -4.51
CA PRO A 146 -22.23 -13.29 -5.80
C PRO A 146 -21.75 -12.35 -6.92
N SER A 147 -21.54 -12.89 -8.12
CA SER A 147 -21.03 -12.11 -9.26
C SER A 147 -21.90 -10.89 -9.59
N ALA A 148 -23.22 -11.01 -9.45
CA ALA A 148 -24.16 -9.90 -9.63
C ALA A 148 -23.92 -8.76 -8.62
N THR A 149 -23.59 -9.09 -7.35
CA THR A 149 -23.25 -8.12 -6.32
C THR A 149 -21.95 -7.40 -6.65
N ILE A 150 -20.92 -8.15 -7.09
CA ILE A 150 -19.62 -7.58 -7.49
C ILE A 150 -19.81 -6.62 -8.69
N ALA A 151 -20.59 -7.03 -9.70
CA ALA A 151 -20.87 -6.21 -10.87
C ALA A 151 -21.66 -4.93 -10.53
N SER A 152 -22.66 -5.04 -9.65
CA SER A 152 -23.42 -3.89 -9.16
C SER A 152 -22.52 -2.90 -8.39
N TRP A 153 -21.63 -3.40 -7.54
CA TRP A 153 -20.67 -2.57 -6.81
C TRP A 153 -19.68 -1.86 -7.74
N ALA A 154 -19.13 -2.58 -8.73
CA ALA A 154 -18.25 -1.98 -9.74
C ALA A 154 -18.96 -0.87 -10.53
N SER A 155 -20.23 -1.08 -10.89
CA SER A 155 -21.05 -0.07 -11.59
C SER A 155 -21.32 1.16 -10.74
N PHE A 156 -21.57 0.97 -9.44
CA PHE A 156 -21.70 2.07 -8.49
C PHE A 156 -20.40 2.87 -8.37
N LEU A 157 -19.27 2.21 -8.15
CA LEU A 157 -17.98 2.89 -8.01
C LEU A 157 -17.63 3.72 -9.25
N ALA A 158 -17.90 3.22 -10.46
CA ALA A 158 -17.67 3.95 -11.70
C ALA A 158 -18.40 5.31 -11.76
N THR A 159 -19.56 5.43 -11.10
CA THR A 159 -20.34 6.67 -11.06
C THR A 159 -20.10 7.50 -9.80
N ALA A 160 -19.71 6.86 -8.69
CA ALA A 160 -19.43 7.55 -7.44
C ALA A 160 -18.12 8.37 -7.46
N THR A 161 -17.11 7.98 -8.25
CA THR A 161 -15.83 8.71 -8.33
C THR A 161 -15.85 9.97 -9.21
N THR A 162 -16.92 10.26 -9.95
CA THR A 162 -17.00 11.44 -10.84
C THR A 162 -17.51 12.71 -10.15
N THR A 163 -17.96 12.64 -8.90
CA THR A 163 -18.60 13.76 -8.19
C THR A 163 -17.69 14.52 -7.22
N SER A 164 -16.42 14.14 -7.05
CA SER A 164 -15.48 14.91 -6.22
C SER A 164 -14.75 15.99 -7.02
N THR A 165 -15.48 16.94 -7.59
CA THR A 165 -14.90 18.24 -7.97
C THR A 165 -14.95 19.11 -6.72
N PRO A 166 -13.82 19.51 -6.11
CA PRO A 166 -13.89 20.47 -5.02
C PRO A 166 -14.47 21.77 -5.57
N SER A 167 -15.54 22.28 -4.93
CA SER A 167 -15.99 23.65 -5.17
C SER A 167 -14.86 24.63 -4.84
N PRO A 168 -14.71 25.73 -5.61
CA PRO A 168 -13.65 26.71 -5.44
C PRO A 168 -13.67 27.41 -4.08
#